data_AF-A0A5A7S313-F1
#
_entry.id   AF-A0A5A7S313-F1
#
_cell.length_a   1.000
_cell.length_b   1.000
_cell.length_c   1.000
_cell.angle_alpha   90.00
_cell.angle_beta   90.00
_cell.angle_gamma   90.00
#
_symmetry.space_group_name_H-M   'P 1'
#
loop_
_entity.id
_entity.type
_entity.pdbx_description
1 polymer ?
#
loop_
_entity_poly.entity_id
_entity_poly.type
_entity_poly.pdbx_seq_one_letter_code
_entity_poly.pdbx_strand_id
1 'polypeptide(L)'
;MIATLLFFAVIFGVSWVYATVKTKAKREVFFKEQYDTQRSLTHSDLHITTNATVEAIRHSLDKHIPADESAKAVFFGGSMKKTHQTDFRTVWQHRSKITTGGDGDEFTASVTFRPENNRTHAVVSIDRWREKDGITRRAGIRVMQQFMDAAVAAFKETDPNAHVETRSAA
;
A
#
# COMPACT_ATOMS: atom_id res chain seq x y z
N MET A 1 34.78 29.57 38.05
CA MET A 1 33.81 30.10 37.06
C MET A 1 34.05 29.54 35.66
N ILE A 2 35.27 29.62 35.11
CA ILE A 2 35.62 29.08 33.77
C ILE A 2 35.48 27.56 33.67
N ALA A 3 35.97 26.81 34.67
CA ALA A 3 35.85 25.34 34.70
C ALA A 3 34.39 24.85 34.73
N THR A 4 33.51 25.59 35.41
CA THR A 4 32.09 25.28 35.51
C THR A 4 31.39 25.47 34.15
N LEU A 5 31.72 26.56 33.43
CA LEU A 5 31.20 26.82 32.08
C LEU A 5 31.65 25.75 31.07
N LEU A 6 32.92 25.31 31.15
CA LEU A 6 33.44 24.24 30.29
C LEU A 6 32.77 22.89 30.58
N PHE A 7 32.52 22.57 31.85
CA PHE A 7 31.82 21.34 32.24
C PHE A 7 30.40 21.27 31.67
N PHE A 8 29.64 22.38 31.76
CA PHE A 8 28.33 22.44 31.13
C PHE A 8 28.41 22.36 29.60
N ALA A 9 29.37 23.04 28.95
CA ALA A 9 29.54 22.98 27.51
C ALA A 9 29.81 21.55 27.00
N VAL A 10 30.60 20.75 27.74
CA VAL A 10 30.87 19.34 27.40
C VAL A 10 29.61 18.48 27.57
N ILE A 11 28.87 18.64 28.67
CA ILE A 11 27.65 17.84 28.92
C ILE A 11 26.56 18.15 27.90
N PHE A 12 26.35 19.44 27.60
CA PHE A 12 25.38 19.86 26.60
C PHE A 12 25.81 19.43 25.19
N GLY A 13 27.10 19.55 24.85
CA GLY A 13 27.65 19.11 23.57
C GLY A 13 27.50 17.60 23.35
N VAL A 14 27.87 16.78 24.33
CA VAL A 14 27.75 15.31 24.25
C VAL A 14 26.29 14.87 24.20
N SER A 15 25.40 15.51 24.95
CA SER A 15 23.95 15.22 24.89
C SER A 15 23.36 15.56 23.52
N TRP A 16 23.79 16.67 22.91
CA TRP A 16 23.31 17.10 21.59
C TRP A 16 23.81 16.17 20.47
N VAL A 17 25.09 15.75 20.53
CA VAL A 17 25.66 14.77 19.61
C VAL A 17 24.97 13.41 19.75
N TYR A 18 24.74 12.95 20.98
CA TYR A 18 24.03 11.70 21.23
C TYR A 18 22.58 11.75 20.71
N ALA A 19 21.87 12.86 20.94
CA ALA A 19 20.51 13.06 20.45
C ALA A 19 20.44 13.07 18.92
N THR A 20 21.39 13.74 18.24
CA THR A 20 21.45 13.84 16.77
C THR A 20 21.85 12.52 16.10
N VAL A 21 22.81 11.78 16.65
CA VAL A 21 23.18 10.44 16.16
C VAL A 21 22.02 9.46 16.33
N LYS A 22 21.35 9.47 17.49
CA LYS A 22 20.18 8.62 17.74
C LYS A 22 19.01 8.94 16.81
N THR A 23 18.78 10.21 16.48
CA THR A 23 17.74 10.59 15.51
C THR A 23 18.10 10.20 14.08
N LYS A 24 19.36 10.33 13.66
CA LYS A 24 19.82 9.82 12.35
C LYS A 24 19.66 8.32 12.23
N ALA A 25 20.12 7.55 13.22
CA ALA A 25 20.00 6.09 13.22
C ALA A 25 18.53 5.64 13.23
N LYS A 26 17.66 6.29 14.03
CA LYS A 26 16.22 6.01 14.01
C LYS A 26 15.60 6.31 12.64
N ARG A 27 16.02 7.39 11.99
CA ARG A 27 15.51 7.79 10.68
C ARG A 27 15.93 6.79 9.60
N GLU A 28 17.16 6.29 9.62
CA GLU A 28 17.63 5.25 8.72
C GLU A 28 16.88 3.92 8.91
N VAL A 29 16.73 3.46 10.15
CA VAL A 29 15.99 2.23 10.46
C VAL A 29 14.51 2.35 10.08
N PHE A 30 13.89 3.49 10.39
CA PHE A 30 12.48 3.74 10.09
C PHE A 30 12.21 3.81 8.59
N PHE A 31 13.09 4.44 7.81
CA PHE A 31 12.95 4.43 6.37
C PHE A 31 13.22 3.06 5.76
N LYS A 32 14.15 2.27 6.33
CA LYS A 32 14.39 0.90 5.89
C LYS A 32 13.14 0.04 6.01
N GLU A 33 12.46 0.07 7.16
CA GLU A 33 11.20 -0.67 7.36
C GLU A 33 10.13 -0.29 6.32
N GLN A 34 10.00 1.02 6.02
CA GLN A 34 9.09 1.50 4.99
C GLN A 34 9.49 1.01 3.59
N TYR A 35 10.78 1.01 3.27
CA TYR A 35 11.29 0.49 1.99
C TYR A 35 11.03 -1.01 1.86
N ASP A 36 11.30 -1.79 2.91
CA ASP A 36 11.10 -3.24 2.91
C ASP A 36 9.61 -3.59 2.77
N THR A 37 8.73 -2.85 3.46
CA THR A 37 7.27 -3.03 3.36
C THR A 37 6.73 -2.62 1.99
N GLN A 38 7.18 -1.49 1.45
CA GLN A 38 6.82 -1.07 0.10
C GLN A 38 7.28 -2.11 -0.92
N ARG A 39 8.50 -2.62 -0.77
CA ARG A 39 9.06 -3.65 -1.63
C ARG A 39 8.25 -4.94 -1.54
N SER A 40 7.88 -5.40 -0.35
CA SER A 40 7.05 -6.60 -0.21
C SER A 40 5.69 -6.42 -0.89
N LEU A 41 5.05 -5.25 -0.77
CA LEU A 41 3.76 -5.02 -1.42
C LEU A 41 3.83 -4.91 -2.95
N THR A 42 4.97 -4.46 -3.49
CA THR A 42 5.16 -4.27 -4.95
C THR A 42 5.80 -5.47 -5.65
N HIS A 43 6.46 -6.36 -4.89
CA HIS A 43 7.15 -7.54 -5.39
C HIS A 43 6.52 -8.83 -4.87
N SER A 44 5.31 -8.77 -4.32
CA SER A 44 4.54 -9.94 -3.95
C SER A 44 3.14 -9.85 -4.53
N ASP A 45 2.69 -10.97 -5.05
CA ASP A 45 1.33 -11.16 -5.51
C ASP A 45 0.54 -11.93 -4.45
N LEU A 46 -0.74 -11.59 -4.35
CA LEU A 46 -1.68 -12.31 -3.51
C LEU A 46 -2.53 -13.20 -4.40
N HIS A 47 -2.32 -14.49 -4.25
CA HIS A 47 -3.01 -15.54 -4.97
C HIS A 47 -4.23 -15.98 -4.16
N ILE A 48 -5.42 -15.84 -4.74
CA ILE A 48 -6.67 -16.26 -4.11
C ILE A 48 -7.30 -17.36 -4.93
N THR A 49 -7.59 -18.50 -4.30
CA THR A 49 -8.37 -19.59 -4.91
C THR A 49 -9.72 -19.67 -4.23
N THR A 50 -10.78 -19.67 -5.03
CA THR A 50 -12.17 -19.70 -4.55
C THR A 50 -13.06 -20.55 -5.44
N ASN A 51 -14.18 -21.05 -4.90
CA ASN A 51 -15.23 -21.70 -5.69
C ASN A 51 -16.26 -20.69 -6.26
N ALA A 52 -16.16 -19.41 -5.90
CA ALA A 52 -17.04 -18.38 -6.43
C ALA A 52 -16.79 -18.11 -7.92
N THR A 53 -17.85 -17.69 -8.63
CA THR A 53 -17.73 -17.28 -10.03
C THR A 53 -17.03 -15.93 -10.15
N VAL A 54 -16.35 -15.69 -11.28
CA VAL A 54 -15.72 -14.40 -11.57
C VAL A 54 -16.71 -13.23 -11.46
N GLU A 55 -17.95 -13.44 -11.90
CA GLU A 55 -19.02 -12.42 -11.83
C GLU A 55 -19.38 -12.04 -10.39
N ALA A 56 -19.57 -13.02 -9.50
CA ALA A 56 -19.86 -12.77 -8.10
C ALA A 56 -18.72 -12.00 -7.41
N ILE A 57 -17.47 -12.42 -7.67
CA ILE A 57 -16.28 -11.77 -7.11
C ILE A 57 -16.18 -10.33 -7.60
N ARG A 58 -16.43 -10.06 -8.88
CA ARG A 58 -16.44 -8.70 -9.44
C ARG A 58 -17.46 -7.81 -8.77
N HIS A 59 -18.67 -8.30 -8.57
CA HIS A 59 -19.71 -7.54 -7.90
C HIS A 59 -19.28 -7.17 -6.46
N SER A 60 -18.65 -8.10 -5.74
CA SER A 60 -18.12 -7.81 -4.40
C SER A 60 -16.91 -6.87 -4.41
N LEU A 61 -16.01 -6.99 -5.39
CA LEU A 61 -14.89 -6.07 -5.57
C LEU A 61 -15.36 -4.64 -5.83
N ASP A 62 -16.44 -4.45 -6.59
CA ASP A 62 -16.99 -3.12 -6.88
C ASP A 62 -17.58 -2.45 -5.64
N LYS A 63 -18.06 -3.24 -4.68
CA LYS A 63 -18.52 -2.79 -3.37
C LYS A 63 -17.35 -2.41 -2.45
N HIS A 64 -16.26 -3.17 -2.48
CA HIS A 64 -15.12 -3.00 -1.57
C HIS A 64 -14.04 -2.05 -2.10
N ILE A 65 -13.93 -1.88 -3.41
CA ILE A 65 -12.94 -1.05 -4.10
C ILE A 65 -13.69 -0.14 -5.09
N PRO A 66 -14.48 0.82 -4.59
CA PRO A 66 -15.27 1.70 -5.44
C PRO A 66 -14.35 2.57 -6.31
N ALA A 67 -14.69 2.68 -7.58
CA ALA A 67 -14.09 3.68 -8.46
C ALA A 67 -14.69 5.05 -8.13
N ASP A 68 -13.98 5.83 -7.31
CA ASP A 68 -14.36 7.19 -6.95
C ASP A 68 -13.28 8.18 -7.43
N GLU A 69 -13.59 8.91 -8.50
CA GLU A 69 -12.72 9.94 -9.07
C GLU A 69 -12.85 11.30 -8.36
N SER A 70 -13.77 11.41 -7.39
CA SER A 70 -14.10 12.69 -6.76
C SER A 70 -12.94 13.27 -5.94
N ALA A 71 -12.95 14.59 -5.73
CA ALA A 71 -11.98 15.27 -4.87
C ALA A 71 -12.24 14.99 -3.37
N LYS A 72 -13.37 14.37 -3.03
CA LYS A 72 -13.82 14.04 -1.68
C LYS A 72 -13.74 12.55 -1.38
N ALA A 73 -13.14 11.75 -2.26
CA ALA A 73 -13.04 10.32 -2.11
C ALA A 73 -12.44 9.98 -0.73
N VAL A 74 -13.33 9.51 0.16
CA VAL A 74 -13.03 9.13 1.55
C VAL A 74 -12.21 7.84 1.56
N PHE A 75 -12.33 7.06 0.49
CA PHE A 75 -11.54 5.87 0.26
C PHE A 75 -10.09 6.26 -0.02
N PHE A 76 -9.14 5.72 0.77
CA PHE A 76 -7.71 5.79 0.51
C PHE A 76 -7.04 7.18 0.46
N GLY A 77 -7.65 8.24 1.00
CA GLY A 77 -7.04 9.59 1.01
C GLY A 77 -6.66 10.09 -0.40
N GLY A 78 -7.41 9.67 -1.42
CA GLY A 78 -7.10 9.90 -2.84
C GLY A 78 -8.20 9.36 -3.75
N SER A 79 -8.09 9.63 -5.05
CA SER A 79 -9.03 9.08 -6.03
C SER A 79 -8.62 7.68 -6.46
N MET A 80 -9.60 6.80 -6.67
CA MET A 80 -9.41 5.47 -7.21
C MET A 80 -10.16 5.37 -8.55
N LYS A 81 -9.46 5.04 -9.63
CA LYS A 81 -10.02 4.97 -10.98
C LYS A 81 -9.81 3.57 -11.55
N LYS A 82 -10.85 2.98 -12.14
CA LYS A 82 -10.67 1.81 -13.01
C LYS A 82 -10.15 2.29 -14.37
N THR A 83 -8.93 1.92 -14.73
CA THR A 83 -8.31 2.31 -15.99
C THR A 83 -8.52 1.28 -17.09
N HIS A 84 -8.67 0.01 -16.72
CA HIS A 84 -8.88 -1.08 -17.65
C HIS A 84 -9.72 -2.18 -17.00
N GLN A 85 -10.69 -2.72 -17.76
CA GLN A 85 -11.52 -3.84 -17.34
C GLN A 85 -11.82 -4.74 -18.54
N THR A 86 -11.48 -6.02 -18.42
CA THR A 86 -11.77 -7.10 -19.38
C THR A 86 -12.57 -8.20 -18.69
N ASP A 87 -12.78 -9.35 -19.30
CA ASP A 87 -13.45 -10.50 -18.66
C ASP A 87 -12.61 -11.19 -17.59
N PHE A 88 -11.29 -11.00 -17.62
CA PHE A 88 -10.37 -11.68 -16.70
C PHE A 88 -9.41 -10.74 -15.99
N ARG A 89 -9.45 -9.43 -16.23
CA ARG A 89 -8.58 -8.49 -15.52
C ARG A 89 -9.28 -7.17 -15.27
N THR A 90 -9.10 -6.64 -14.06
CA THR A 90 -9.45 -5.27 -13.71
C THR A 90 -8.22 -4.58 -13.18
N VAL A 91 -7.97 -3.35 -13.64
CA VAL A 91 -6.85 -2.51 -13.25
C VAL A 91 -7.39 -1.23 -12.64
N TRP A 92 -6.90 -0.92 -11.46
CA TRP A 92 -7.17 0.31 -10.74
C TRP A 92 -5.91 1.17 -10.68
N GLN A 93 -6.10 2.47 -10.79
CA GLN A 93 -5.09 3.49 -10.56
C GLN A 93 -5.56 4.34 -9.39
N HIS A 94 -4.74 4.36 -8.34
CA HIS A 94 -4.90 5.29 -7.23
C HIS A 94 -3.99 6.50 -7.44
N ARG A 95 -4.54 7.68 -7.15
CA ARG A 95 -3.77 8.91 -7.06
C ARG A 95 -4.14 9.61 -5.78
N SER A 96 -3.17 9.77 -4.88
CA SER A 96 -3.38 10.53 -3.64
C SER A 96 -3.69 12.01 -3.98
N LYS A 97 -4.74 12.54 -3.37
CA LYS A 97 -5.12 13.96 -3.44
C LYS A 97 -4.82 14.59 -2.09
N ILE A 98 -3.61 15.08 -1.92
CA ILE A 98 -3.28 15.90 -0.74
C ILE A 98 -3.86 17.29 -1.00
N THR A 99 -4.46 17.88 0.03
CA THR A 99 -5.28 19.10 0.04
C THR A 99 -4.59 20.39 -0.48
N THR A 100 -3.38 20.31 -1.01
CA THR A 100 -2.59 21.43 -1.50
C THR A 100 -1.92 21.12 -2.86
N GLY A 101 -2.73 21.13 -3.93
CA GLY A 101 -2.30 21.50 -5.29
C GLY A 101 -1.22 20.67 -5.98
N GLY A 102 -0.81 19.54 -5.43
CA GLY A 102 0.22 18.69 -6.01
C GLY A 102 -0.25 17.24 -6.12
N ASP A 103 0.11 16.60 -7.23
CA ASP A 103 -0.06 15.15 -7.45
C ASP A 103 0.49 14.40 -6.25
N GLY A 104 -0.25 13.57 -5.54
CA GLY A 104 0.33 12.78 -4.46
C GLY A 104 1.05 11.54 -4.98
N ASP A 105 1.30 10.58 -4.09
CA ASP A 105 1.73 9.26 -4.51
C ASP A 105 0.69 8.59 -5.42
N GLU A 106 1.17 7.73 -6.30
CA GLU A 106 0.37 7.04 -7.29
C GLU A 106 0.72 5.56 -7.32
N PHE A 107 -0.28 4.69 -7.40
CA PHE A 107 -0.04 3.29 -7.70
C PHE A 107 -1.08 2.73 -8.66
N THR A 108 -0.68 1.69 -9.37
CA THR A 108 -1.56 0.87 -10.19
C THR A 108 -1.62 -0.50 -9.54
N ALA A 109 -2.81 -1.05 -9.43
CA ALA A 109 -3.05 -2.38 -8.89
C ALA A 109 -4.01 -3.14 -9.80
N SER A 110 -3.89 -4.47 -9.83
CA SER A 110 -4.77 -5.28 -10.66
C SER A 110 -5.26 -6.54 -9.96
N VAL A 111 -6.41 -7.02 -10.42
CA VAL A 111 -6.95 -8.33 -10.09
C VAL A 111 -7.09 -9.07 -11.42
N THR A 112 -6.36 -10.18 -11.57
CA THR A 112 -6.37 -11.02 -12.76
C THR A 112 -6.95 -12.39 -12.41
N PHE A 113 -8.09 -12.73 -13.00
CA PHE A 113 -8.78 -14.00 -12.87
C PHE A 113 -8.20 -15.03 -13.84
N ARG A 114 -8.08 -16.27 -13.35
CA ARG A 114 -7.69 -17.47 -14.08
C ARG A 114 -8.72 -18.54 -13.71
N PRO A 115 -9.80 -18.68 -14.48
CA PRO A 115 -10.75 -19.76 -14.24
C PRO A 115 -10.05 -21.10 -14.48
N GLU A 116 -10.14 -21.99 -13.50
CA GLU A 116 -9.68 -23.37 -13.54
C GLU A 116 -10.89 -24.29 -13.33
N ASN A 117 -10.78 -25.58 -13.68
CA ASN A 117 -11.91 -26.51 -13.62
C ASN A 117 -12.57 -26.52 -12.22
N ASN A 118 -13.78 -25.95 -12.13
CA ASN A 118 -14.60 -25.74 -10.92
C ASN A 118 -14.04 -24.77 -9.86
N ARG A 119 -12.98 -24.01 -10.15
CA ARG A 119 -12.42 -23.02 -9.21
C ARG A 119 -11.98 -21.76 -9.95
N THR A 120 -12.11 -20.62 -9.30
CA THR A 120 -11.51 -19.38 -9.79
C THR A 120 -10.22 -19.14 -9.02
N HIS A 121 -9.10 -19.13 -9.73
CA HIS A 121 -7.85 -18.59 -9.21
C HIS A 121 -7.77 -17.11 -9.59
N ALA A 122 -7.27 -16.26 -8.70
CA ALA A 122 -7.06 -14.84 -8.96
C ALA A 122 -5.70 -14.40 -8.44
N VAL A 123 -5.07 -13.48 -9.16
CA VAL A 123 -3.83 -12.83 -8.78
C VAL A 123 -4.14 -11.36 -8.52
N VAL A 124 -3.88 -10.91 -7.30
CA VAL A 124 -3.99 -9.52 -6.87
C VAL A 124 -2.58 -8.95 -6.74
N SER A 125 -2.29 -7.87 -7.45
CA SER A 125 -0.93 -7.31 -7.56
C SER A 125 -0.94 -5.79 -7.45
N ILE A 126 0.14 -5.23 -6.93
CA ILE A 126 0.48 -3.81 -7.11
C ILE A 126 1.45 -3.71 -8.28
N ASP A 127 0.93 -3.44 -9.47
CA ASP A 127 1.66 -3.42 -10.73
C ASP A 127 2.73 -2.31 -10.80
N ARG A 128 2.43 -1.15 -10.20
CA ARG A 128 3.35 0.00 -10.23
C ARG A 128 3.16 0.86 -9.00
N TRP A 129 4.27 1.35 -8.45
CA TRP A 129 4.30 2.39 -7.42
C TRP A 129 5.13 3.58 -7.90
N ARG A 130 4.60 4.79 -7.73
CA ARG A 130 5.30 6.05 -7.94
C ARG A 130 5.14 6.90 -6.69
N GLU A 131 6.24 7.01 -5.97
CA GLU A 131 6.37 7.95 -4.86
C GLU A 131 6.62 9.35 -5.41
N LYS A 132 5.95 10.36 -4.85
CA LYS A 132 6.31 11.75 -5.12
C LYS A 132 7.39 12.25 -4.17
N ASP A 133 7.19 12.03 -2.88
CA ASP A 133 8.13 12.42 -1.84
C ASP A 133 8.20 11.38 -0.70
N GLY A 134 9.34 11.33 -0.02
CA GLY A 134 9.54 10.40 1.10
C GLY A 134 8.70 10.71 2.34
N ILE A 135 7.88 11.76 2.31
CA ILE A 135 7.00 12.16 3.42
C ILE A 135 5.66 11.43 3.27
N THR A 136 5.17 11.25 2.05
CA THR A 136 3.88 10.60 1.75
C THR A 136 3.96 9.07 1.69
N ARG A 137 5.17 8.49 1.58
CA ARG A 137 5.39 7.04 1.48
C ARG A 137 4.57 6.20 2.46
N ARG A 138 4.49 6.60 3.74
CA ARG A 138 3.72 5.85 4.75
C ARG A 138 2.22 5.81 4.43
N ALA A 139 1.67 6.92 3.95
CA ALA A 139 0.28 6.98 3.51
C ALA A 139 0.08 6.09 2.28
N GLY A 140 1.02 6.15 1.34
CA GLY A 140 1.12 5.24 0.19
C GLY A 140 1.05 3.76 0.53
N ILE A 141 1.97 3.31 1.38
CA ILE A 141 2.05 1.92 1.87
C ILE A 141 0.74 1.50 2.52
N ARG A 142 0.17 2.37 3.37
CA ARG A 142 -1.11 2.08 4.03
C ARG A 142 -2.23 1.87 3.00
N VAL A 143 -2.28 2.70 1.96
CA VAL A 143 -3.30 2.56 0.93
C VAL A 143 -3.11 1.27 0.15
N MET A 144 -1.88 0.93 -0.25
CA MET A 144 -1.60 -0.35 -0.92
C MET A 144 -2.03 -1.53 -0.05
N GLN A 145 -1.71 -1.51 1.25
CA GLN A 145 -2.15 -2.54 2.20
C GLN A 145 -3.68 -2.65 2.25
N GLN A 146 -4.36 -1.51 2.40
CA GLN A 146 -5.82 -1.49 2.46
C GLN A 146 -6.47 -1.96 1.15
N PHE A 147 -5.84 -1.73 -0.01
CA PHE A 147 -6.29 -2.32 -1.28
C PHE A 147 -6.22 -3.85 -1.25
N MET A 148 -5.09 -4.40 -0.79
CA MET A 148 -4.93 -5.86 -0.67
C MET A 148 -5.94 -6.45 0.32
N ASP A 149 -6.15 -5.79 1.46
CA ASP A 149 -7.12 -6.20 2.47
C ASP A 149 -8.56 -6.13 1.93
N ALA A 150 -8.90 -5.08 1.19
CA ALA A 150 -10.21 -4.93 0.55
C ALA A 150 -10.46 -5.99 -0.53
N ALA A 151 -9.43 -6.34 -1.31
CA ALA A 151 -9.52 -7.46 -2.25
C ALA A 151 -9.78 -8.77 -1.51
N VAL A 152 -9.02 -9.09 -0.47
CA VAL A 152 -9.26 -10.31 0.34
C VAL A 152 -10.66 -10.32 0.95
N ALA A 153 -11.14 -9.18 1.47
CA ALA A 153 -12.49 -9.06 2.03
C ALA A 153 -13.57 -9.34 0.97
N ALA A 154 -13.41 -8.83 -0.25
CA ALA A 154 -14.35 -9.08 -1.34
C ALA A 154 -14.43 -10.58 -1.70
N PHE A 155 -13.27 -11.25 -1.79
CA PHE A 155 -13.25 -12.69 -2.05
C PHE A 155 -13.90 -13.47 -0.90
N LYS A 156 -13.60 -13.12 0.36
CA LYS A 156 -14.19 -13.78 1.54
C LYS A 156 -15.69 -13.52 1.72
N GLU A 157 -16.21 -12.40 1.24
CA GLU A 157 -17.66 -12.14 1.22
C GLU A 157 -18.37 -13.13 0.29
N THR A 158 -17.76 -13.44 -0.86
CA THR A 158 -18.33 -14.37 -1.85
C THR A 158 -18.09 -15.84 -1.52
N ASP A 159 -16.95 -16.16 -0.91
CA ASP A 159 -16.57 -17.50 -0.48
C ASP A 159 -15.75 -17.39 0.82
N PRO A 160 -16.37 -17.64 1.99
CA PRO A 160 -15.69 -17.57 3.28
C PRO A 160 -14.48 -18.50 3.40
N ASN A 161 -14.42 -19.55 2.57
CA ASN A 161 -13.33 -20.54 2.56
C ASN A 161 -12.27 -20.25 1.48
N ALA A 162 -12.30 -19.07 0.85
CA ALA A 162 -11.30 -18.67 -0.14
C ALA A 162 -9.89 -18.79 0.45
N HIS A 163 -9.03 -19.53 -0.24
CA HIS A 163 -7.65 -19.75 0.16
C HIS A 163 -6.79 -18.58 -0.33
N VAL A 164 -6.01 -17.97 0.55
CA VAL A 164 -5.16 -16.82 0.26
C VAL A 164 -3.71 -17.18 0.52
N GLU A 165 -2.86 -16.99 -0.49
CA GLU A 165 -1.43 -17.24 -0.43
C GLU A 165 -0.67 -16.03 -0.96
N THR A 166 0.40 -15.61 -0.27
CA THR A 166 1.30 -14.56 -0.76
C THR A 166 2.50 -15.22 -1.43
N ARG A 167 2.78 -14.83 -2.68
CA ARG A 167 3.93 -15.32 -3.46
C ARG A 167 4.78 -14.16 -3.93
N SER A 168 6.09 -14.36 -4.07
CA SER A 168 6.94 -13.36 -4.71
C SER A 168 6.52 -13.20 -6.17
N ALA A 169 6.31 -11.97 -6.62
CA ALA A 169 6.13 -11.64 -8.03
C ALA A 169 7.41 -12.07 -8.78
N ALA A 170 7.24 -12.80 -9.88
CA ALA A 170 8.32 -13.37 -10.68
C ALA A 170 8.90 -12.36 -11.69
#